data_AF-A0A9J7LWE9-F1
#
_entry.id   AF-A0A9J7LWE9-F1
#
_cell.length_a   1.000
_cell.length_b   1.000
_cell.length_c   1.000
_cell.angle_alpha   90.00
_cell.angle_beta   90.00
_cell.angle_gamma   90.00
#
_symmetry.space_group_name_H-M   'P 1'
#
loop_
_entity.id
_entity.type
_entity.pdbx_description
1 polymer ?
#
loop_
_entity_poly.entity_id
_entity_poly.type
_entity_poly.pdbx_seq_one_letter_code
_entity_poly.pdbx_strand_id
1 'polypeptide(L)'
;MAEFPCGQCNQDADTSPSINCDQCDQWIHRKCVPMTPAIWAEWQTADLKFLCPRCVKPTTPGEGPYDIRAALKRVAEAAATTNINLRSVVKQERLLLKTYKVTLPQLTENHGAGEVDETSVGILRNFHPALLEDYRPIGVQGDGNCLYRAISQGMYGVQHHHHLIRLLTALEIAEHPAHHDIHHPNHVDHIKDSRLFLAEYNILLPEAAIEGKESCMQHIFAASAALGLCFESYCPPMVPSEYMSLPYTRRVSGRGVRTSKGVAFTLMWTSTSVANSSRQFK
;
A
#
# COMPACT_ATOMS: atom_id res chain seq x y z
N MET A 1 -34.74 30.59 3.27
CA MET A 1 -33.55 29.80 2.84
C MET A 1 -32.97 29.20 4.11
N ALA A 2 -32.52 27.95 4.09
CA ALA A 2 -31.87 27.34 5.25
C ALA A 2 -30.58 28.12 5.57
N GLU A 3 -30.30 28.34 6.85
CA GLU A 3 -29.12 29.07 7.30
C GLU A 3 -27.84 28.26 7.06
N PHE A 4 -27.93 26.93 7.20
CA PHE A 4 -26.84 25.99 6.94
C PHE A 4 -27.29 24.87 5.98
N PRO A 5 -27.30 25.08 4.66
CA PRO A 5 -27.69 24.03 3.72
C PRO A 5 -26.64 22.91 3.70
N CYS A 6 -27.10 21.66 3.74
CA CYS A 6 -26.27 20.49 3.59
C CYS A 6 -25.56 20.50 2.22
N GLY A 7 -24.24 20.36 2.23
CA GLY A 7 -23.40 20.40 1.03
C GLY A 7 -23.68 19.30 0.00
N GLN A 8 -24.51 18.28 0.33
CA GLN A 8 -24.85 17.20 -0.60
C GLN A 8 -26.29 17.28 -1.14
N CYS A 9 -27.28 17.55 -0.28
CA CYS A 9 -28.71 17.53 -0.66
C CYS A 9 -29.39 18.90 -0.65
N ASN A 10 -28.67 19.97 -0.27
CA ASN A 10 -29.17 21.34 -0.12
C ASN A 10 -30.36 21.51 0.84
N GLN A 11 -30.69 20.49 1.65
CA GLN A 11 -31.66 20.59 2.74
C GLN A 11 -31.00 21.18 3.99
N ASP A 12 -31.80 21.74 4.90
CA ASP A 12 -31.33 22.35 6.14
C ASP A 12 -30.57 21.34 7.04
N ALA A 13 -29.31 21.65 7.37
CA ALA A 13 -28.43 20.82 8.18
C ALA A 13 -28.96 20.64 9.62
N ASP A 14 -29.73 21.59 10.15
CA ASP A 14 -30.19 21.59 11.54
C ASP A 14 -31.28 20.55 11.82
N THR A 15 -31.92 20.04 10.78
CA THR A 15 -33.05 19.09 10.89
C THR A 15 -32.61 17.64 11.15
N SER A 16 -31.32 17.34 11.13
CA SER A 16 -30.78 15.98 11.23
C SER A 16 -29.33 16.01 11.72
N PRO A 17 -28.79 14.94 12.33
CA PRO A 17 -27.37 14.85 12.65
C PRO A 17 -26.49 15.18 11.45
N SER A 18 -25.58 16.14 11.63
CA SER A 18 -24.74 16.72 10.59
C SER A 18 -23.32 16.94 11.12
N ILE A 19 -22.34 16.77 10.25
CA ILE A 19 -20.92 16.96 10.56
C ILE A 19 -20.34 18.03 9.64
N ASN A 20 -19.48 18.89 10.17
CA ASN A 20 -18.79 19.91 9.39
C ASN A 20 -17.56 19.31 8.69
N CYS A 21 -17.31 19.71 7.45
CA CYS A 21 -16.12 19.31 6.69
C CYS A 21 -14.94 20.23 6.95
N ASP A 22 -13.84 19.70 7.47
CA ASP A 22 -12.62 20.45 7.80
C ASP A 22 -11.87 21.07 6.61
N GLN A 23 -12.32 20.84 5.37
CA GLN A 23 -11.68 21.37 4.17
C GLN A 23 -12.51 22.44 3.44
N CYS A 24 -13.84 22.35 3.45
CA CYS A 24 -14.71 23.31 2.75
C CYS A 24 -15.76 23.95 3.65
N ASP A 25 -15.70 23.69 4.95
CA ASP A 25 -16.61 24.19 5.99
C ASP A 25 -18.10 23.90 5.72
N GLN A 26 -18.42 23.02 4.77
CA GLN A 26 -19.80 22.61 4.49
C GLN A 26 -20.27 21.59 5.52
N TRP A 27 -21.48 21.81 6.04
CA TRP A 27 -22.19 20.82 6.86
C TRP A 27 -22.77 19.72 5.98
N ILE A 28 -22.63 18.48 6.41
CA ILE A 28 -23.11 17.31 5.69
C ILE A 28 -23.96 16.47 6.62
N HIS A 29 -25.22 16.21 6.23
CA HIS A 29 -26.05 15.27 6.98
C HIS A 29 -25.39 13.90 7.02
N ARG A 30 -25.46 13.24 8.17
CA ARG A 30 -25.03 11.85 8.34
C ARG A 30 -25.63 10.92 7.27
N LYS A 31 -26.91 11.09 6.92
CA LYS A 31 -27.61 10.27 5.90
C LYS A 31 -27.10 10.49 4.47
N CYS A 32 -26.42 11.61 4.22
CA CYS A 32 -25.87 11.96 2.90
C CYS A 32 -24.47 11.38 2.66
N VAL A 33 -23.90 10.72 3.67
CA VAL A 33 -22.63 9.99 3.61
C VAL A 33 -22.94 8.52 3.94
N PRO A 34 -22.22 7.54 3.39
CA PRO A 34 -22.44 6.11 3.70
C PRO A 34 -22.03 5.70 5.14
N MET A 35 -22.45 6.46 6.14
CA MET A 35 -22.02 6.36 7.53
C MET A 35 -23.01 5.59 8.41
N THR A 36 -22.57 4.49 8.98
CA THR A 36 -23.36 3.71 9.97
C THR A 36 -23.42 4.44 11.32
N PRO A 37 -24.36 4.10 12.23
CA PRO A 37 -24.38 4.69 13.57
C PRO A 37 -23.06 4.54 14.33
N ALA A 38 -22.37 3.40 14.16
CA ALA A 38 -21.08 3.15 14.78
C ALA A 38 -19.98 4.08 14.24
N ILE A 39 -19.87 4.22 12.91
CA ILE A 39 -18.90 5.14 12.29
C ILE A 39 -19.18 6.58 12.70
N TRP A 40 -20.46 6.96 12.79
CA TRP A 40 -20.86 8.28 13.29
C TRP A 40 -20.39 8.52 14.72
N ALA A 41 -20.62 7.56 15.62
CA ALA A 41 -20.14 7.66 17.00
C ALA A 41 -18.60 7.78 17.09
N GLU A 42 -17.87 7.06 16.23
CA GLU A 42 -16.41 7.19 16.12
C GLU A 42 -15.98 8.60 15.70
N TRP A 43 -16.65 9.22 14.71
CA TRP A 43 -16.36 10.62 14.32
C TRP A 43 -16.69 11.63 15.43
N GLN A 44 -17.76 11.40 16.20
CA GLN A 44 -18.15 12.32 17.28
C GLN A 44 -17.21 12.28 18.48
N THR A 45 -16.52 11.15 18.69
CA THR A 45 -15.65 10.94 19.85
C THR A 45 -14.17 11.08 19.51
N ALA A 46 -13.83 11.03 18.23
CA ALA A 46 -12.46 11.19 17.79
C ALA A 46 -12.23 12.64 17.39
N ASP A 47 -11.23 13.28 18.01
CA ASP A 47 -10.71 14.58 17.61
C ASP A 47 -9.96 14.46 16.28
N LEU A 48 -10.71 14.23 15.19
CA LEU A 48 -10.22 13.95 13.85
C LEU A 48 -10.90 14.86 12.84
N LYS A 49 -10.20 15.12 11.73
CA LYS A 49 -10.73 15.95 10.65
C LYS A 49 -11.60 15.14 9.71
N PHE A 50 -12.87 15.49 9.59
CA PHE A 50 -13.79 14.89 8.64
C PHE A 50 -13.67 15.59 7.27
N LEU A 51 -13.60 14.78 6.21
CA LEU A 51 -13.62 15.27 4.83
C LEU A 51 -14.90 14.78 4.17
N CYS A 52 -15.66 15.70 3.57
CA CYS A 52 -16.94 15.41 2.91
C CYS A 52 -16.78 14.70 1.55
N PRO A 53 -17.86 14.15 0.96
CA PRO A 53 -17.80 13.45 -0.32
C PRO A 53 -17.19 14.27 -1.47
N ARG A 54 -17.31 15.60 -1.43
CA ARG A 54 -16.70 16.49 -2.44
C ARG A 54 -15.20 16.64 -2.23
N CYS A 55 -14.76 16.76 -0.99
CA CYS A 55 -13.36 16.96 -0.62
C CYS A 55 -12.54 15.67 -0.69
N VAL A 56 -13.16 14.50 -0.51
CA VAL A 56 -12.46 13.22 -0.67
C VAL A 56 -12.48 12.69 -2.10
N LYS A 57 -13.33 13.18 -3.00
CA LYS A 57 -13.45 12.58 -4.34
C LYS A 57 -12.22 12.95 -5.19
N PRO A 58 -11.66 11.99 -5.96
CA PRO A 58 -10.60 12.29 -6.91
C PRO A 58 -11.03 13.34 -7.93
N THR A 59 -10.09 14.17 -8.36
CA THR A 59 -10.29 15.14 -9.45
C THR A 59 -10.40 14.43 -10.80
N THR A 60 -9.75 13.28 -10.95
CA THR A 60 -9.79 12.46 -12.16
C THR A 60 -11.11 11.68 -12.24
N PRO A 61 -11.88 11.80 -13.33
CA PRO A 61 -13.08 10.99 -13.53
C PRO A 61 -12.76 9.48 -13.52
N GLY A 62 -13.52 8.71 -12.73
CA GLY A 62 -13.44 7.23 -12.72
C GLY A 62 -12.57 6.61 -11.63
N GLU A 63 -11.79 7.38 -10.86
CA GLU A 63 -10.90 6.86 -9.79
C GLU A 63 -11.63 6.44 -8.48
N GLY A 64 -12.96 6.34 -8.52
CA GLY A 64 -13.77 5.89 -7.38
C GLY A 64 -14.21 7.03 -6.44
N PRO A 65 -14.72 6.69 -5.24
CA PRO A 65 -15.32 7.66 -4.32
C PRO A 65 -14.31 8.40 -3.44
N TYR A 66 -13.03 8.06 -3.50
CA TYR A 66 -12.03 8.51 -2.54
C TYR A 66 -10.63 8.66 -3.18
N ASP A 67 -10.01 9.81 -2.96
CA ASP A 67 -8.73 10.22 -3.49
C ASP A 67 -7.59 9.63 -2.66
N ILE A 68 -7.12 8.47 -3.12
CA ILE A 68 -6.02 7.73 -2.49
C ILE A 68 -4.71 8.52 -2.54
N ARG A 69 -4.47 9.31 -3.59
CA ARG A 69 -3.24 10.10 -3.73
C ARG A 69 -3.22 11.24 -2.73
N ALA A 70 -4.35 11.92 -2.54
CA ALA A 70 -4.49 12.93 -1.50
C ALA A 70 -4.31 12.34 -0.09
N ALA A 71 -4.79 11.11 0.15
CA ALA A 71 -4.58 10.41 1.41
C ALA A 71 -3.10 10.07 1.65
N LEU A 72 -2.41 9.53 0.63
CA LEU A 72 -0.96 9.28 0.67
C LEU A 72 -0.19 10.56 1.01
N LYS A 73 -0.53 11.68 0.35
CA LYS A 73 0.07 12.99 0.63
C LYS A 73 -0.12 13.42 2.09
N ARG A 74 -1.32 13.30 2.65
CA ARG A 74 -1.58 13.63 4.07
C ARG A 74 -0.75 12.78 5.02
N VAL A 75 -0.61 11.48 4.75
CA VAL A 75 0.24 10.57 5.55
C VAL A 75 1.71 10.97 5.43
N ALA A 76 2.19 11.29 4.22
CA ALA A 76 3.58 11.71 3.99
C ALA A 76 3.90 13.05 4.70
N GLU A 77 3.01 14.04 4.62
CA GLU A 77 3.14 15.31 5.32
C GLU A 77 3.16 15.10 6.84
N ALA A 78 2.29 14.24 7.37
CA ALA A 78 2.28 13.93 8.80
C ALA A 78 3.57 13.21 9.25
N ALA A 79 4.09 12.29 8.43
CA ALA A 79 5.34 11.58 8.68
C ALA A 79 6.58 12.50 8.66
N ALA A 80 6.53 13.61 7.92
CA ALA A 80 7.57 14.63 7.93
C ALA A 80 7.52 15.55 9.17
N THR A 81 6.38 15.60 9.86
CA THR A 81 6.19 16.37 11.11
C THR A 81 6.43 15.52 12.36
N THR A 82 6.34 16.12 13.54
CA THR A 82 6.49 15.38 14.81
C THR A 82 5.45 14.25 14.95
N ASN A 83 5.83 13.15 15.64
CA ASN A 83 5.03 11.92 15.77
C ASN A 83 3.58 12.10 16.26
N ILE A 84 3.26 13.16 17.00
CA ILE A 84 1.92 13.38 17.57
C ILE A 84 0.87 13.53 16.45
N ASN A 85 1.23 14.19 15.34
CA ASN A 85 0.32 14.41 14.22
C ASN A 85 0.04 13.12 13.43
N LEU A 86 1.08 12.29 13.25
CA LEU A 86 0.99 11.06 12.46
C LEU A 86 -0.10 10.11 12.96
N ARG A 87 -0.20 9.88 14.28
CA ARG A 87 -1.21 8.98 14.84
C ARG A 87 -2.64 9.47 14.57
N SER A 88 -2.88 10.78 14.66
CA SER A 88 -4.19 11.36 14.39
C SER A 88 -4.55 11.22 12.91
N VAL A 89 -3.63 11.57 12.00
CA VAL A 89 -3.83 11.43 10.55
C VAL A 89 -4.07 9.99 10.14
N VAL A 90 -3.31 9.03 10.67
CA VAL A 90 -3.50 7.61 10.37
C VAL A 90 -4.88 7.11 10.82
N LYS A 91 -5.31 7.49 12.04
CA LYS A 91 -6.66 7.16 12.54
C LYS A 91 -7.75 7.81 11.67
N GLN A 92 -7.53 9.07 11.26
CA GLN A 92 -8.41 9.79 10.34
C GLN A 92 -8.53 9.04 9.00
N GLU A 93 -7.43 8.65 8.36
CA GLU A 93 -7.47 7.96 7.07
C GLU A 93 -8.16 6.58 7.17
N ARG A 94 -7.91 5.80 8.23
CA ARG A 94 -8.65 4.55 8.47
C ARG A 94 -10.15 4.78 8.57
N LEU A 95 -10.57 5.81 9.31
CA LEU A 95 -11.97 6.11 9.51
C LEU A 95 -12.62 6.67 8.22
N LEU A 96 -11.88 7.42 7.40
CA LEU A 96 -12.32 7.85 6.08
C LEU A 96 -12.49 6.66 5.12
N LEU A 97 -11.50 5.76 5.01
CA LEU A 97 -11.61 4.55 4.19
C LEU A 97 -12.86 3.73 4.58
N LYS A 98 -13.10 3.55 5.89
CA LYS A 98 -14.30 2.89 6.43
C LYS A 98 -15.58 3.63 6.08
N THR A 99 -15.59 4.96 6.25
CA THR A 99 -16.75 5.84 5.95
C THR A 99 -17.15 5.74 4.48
N TYR A 100 -16.17 5.78 3.57
CA TYR A 100 -16.40 5.76 2.13
C TYR A 100 -16.41 4.36 1.51
N LYS A 101 -16.37 3.31 2.35
CA LYS A 101 -16.37 1.90 1.93
C LYS A 101 -15.29 1.60 0.89
N VAL A 102 -14.11 2.20 1.08
CA VAL A 102 -12.96 2.00 0.21
C VAL A 102 -12.30 0.68 0.59
N THR A 103 -12.53 -0.33 -0.23
CA THR A 103 -11.96 -1.67 -0.03
C THR A 103 -11.30 -2.13 -1.31
N LEU A 104 -10.27 -2.96 -1.17
CA LEU A 104 -9.77 -3.73 -2.28
C LEU A 104 -10.84 -4.74 -2.76
N PRO A 105 -10.84 -5.12 -4.05
CA PRO A 105 -11.75 -6.15 -4.54
C PRO A 105 -11.40 -7.53 -3.96
N GLN A 106 -12.27 -8.51 -4.20
CA GLN A 106 -11.95 -9.90 -3.86
C GLN A 106 -10.79 -10.40 -4.74
N LEU A 107 -9.94 -11.24 -4.16
CA LEU A 107 -8.87 -11.91 -4.89
C LEU A 107 -9.46 -12.70 -6.07
N THR A 108 -8.82 -12.61 -7.22
CA THR A 108 -9.18 -13.42 -8.39
C THR A 108 -8.35 -14.70 -8.38
N GLU A 109 -8.94 -15.83 -8.75
CA GLU A 109 -8.17 -17.08 -8.95
C GLU A 109 -7.53 -17.12 -10.35
N ASN A 110 -8.17 -16.47 -11.33
CA ASN A 110 -7.69 -16.35 -12.69
C ASN A 110 -7.15 -14.95 -12.92
N HIS A 111 -5.85 -14.77 -12.72
CA HIS A 111 -5.16 -13.56 -13.13
C HIS A 111 -5.03 -13.60 -14.65
N GLY A 112 -5.65 -12.65 -15.36
CA GLY A 112 -5.62 -12.58 -16.82
C GLY A 112 -4.20 -12.61 -17.39
N ALA A 113 -4.08 -12.81 -18.70
CA ALA A 113 -2.79 -12.85 -19.38
C ALA A 113 -2.14 -11.46 -19.37
N GLY A 114 -1.37 -11.16 -18.32
CA GLY A 114 -0.49 -9.99 -18.30
C GLY A 114 0.58 -10.10 -19.39
N GLU A 115 1.14 -8.95 -19.78
CA GLU A 115 2.24 -8.92 -20.73
C GLU A 115 3.49 -9.58 -20.12
N VAL A 116 4.17 -10.40 -20.91
CA VAL A 116 5.43 -11.04 -20.48
C VAL A 116 6.48 -9.96 -20.31
N ASP A 117 7.20 -9.99 -19.18
CA ASP A 117 8.43 -9.20 -19.06
C ASP A 117 9.61 -9.96 -19.66
N GLU A 118 9.92 -9.66 -20.92
CA GLU A 118 11.05 -10.27 -21.65
C GLU A 118 12.40 -10.03 -20.96
N THR A 119 12.55 -8.95 -20.18
CA THR A 119 13.77 -8.71 -19.40
C THR A 119 13.90 -9.74 -18.29
N SER A 120 12.85 -9.93 -17.50
CA SER A 120 12.81 -10.97 -16.46
C SER A 120 12.93 -12.37 -17.04
N VAL A 121 12.34 -12.64 -18.22
CA VAL A 121 12.55 -13.91 -18.94
C VAL A 121 14.02 -14.10 -19.30
N GLY A 122 14.70 -13.06 -19.81
CA GLY A 122 16.12 -13.12 -20.11
C GLY A 122 16.98 -13.40 -18.88
N ILE A 123 16.67 -12.75 -17.75
CA ILE A 123 17.33 -12.98 -16.46
C ILE A 123 17.11 -14.43 -16.01
N LEU A 124 15.87 -14.91 -15.97
CA LEU A 124 15.57 -16.28 -15.57
C LEU A 124 16.21 -17.31 -16.51
N ARG A 125 16.22 -17.07 -17.83
CA ARG A 125 16.87 -17.97 -18.78
C ARG A 125 18.37 -18.12 -18.51
N ASN A 126 19.03 -17.04 -18.08
CA ASN A 126 20.46 -17.04 -17.79
C ASN A 126 20.79 -17.64 -16.41
N PHE A 127 19.94 -17.41 -15.40
CA PHE A 127 20.29 -17.73 -14.01
C PHE A 127 19.47 -18.87 -13.40
N HIS A 128 18.24 -19.10 -13.87
CA HIS A 128 17.36 -20.13 -13.32
C HIS A 128 16.27 -20.59 -14.33
N PRO A 129 16.65 -21.21 -15.46
CA PRO A 129 15.72 -21.47 -16.57
C PRO A 129 14.57 -22.41 -16.19
N ALA A 130 14.77 -23.30 -15.21
CA ALA A 130 13.74 -24.20 -14.72
C ALA A 130 12.48 -23.46 -14.20
N LEU A 131 12.62 -22.23 -13.68
CA LEU A 131 11.44 -21.44 -13.28
C LEU A 131 10.53 -21.10 -14.46
N LEU A 132 11.05 -21.05 -15.70
CA LEU A 132 10.24 -20.77 -16.87
C LEU A 132 9.37 -21.97 -17.32
N GLU A 133 9.56 -23.15 -16.70
CA GLU A 133 8.69 -24.32 -16.93
C GLU A 133 7.35 -24.14 -16.22
N ASP A 134 7.37 -23.58 -15.00
CA ASP A 134 6.19 -23.44 -14.14
C ASP A 134 5.68 -21.99 -14.01
N TYR A 135 6.54 -21.00 -14.28
CA TYR A 135 6.23 -19.57 -14.07
C TYR A 135 6.42 -18.74 -15.34
N ARG A 136 5.58 -17.71 -15.45
CA ARG A 136 5.66 -16.68 -16.49
C ARG A 136 5.85 -15.32 -15.84
N PRO A 137 7.01 -14.65 -16.02
CA PRO A 137 7.22 -13.29 -15.52
C PRO A 137 6.25 -12.31 -16.18
N ILE A 138 5.49 -11.58 -15.36
CA ILE A 138 4.54 -10.57 -15.83
C ILE A 138 5.13 -9.18 -15.57
N GLY A 139 5.18 -8.36 -16.62
CA GLY A 139 5.66 -7.00 -16.55
C GLY A 139 4.70 -6.07 -15.82
N VAL A 140 5.27 -5.13 -15.08
CA VAL A 140 4.54 -4.01 -14.48
C VAL A 140 5.22 -2.69 -14.81
N GLN A 141 4.46 -1.60 -14.74
CA GLN A 141 5.00 -0.28 -15.03
C GLN A 141 6.10 0.11 -14.01
N GLY A 142 7.25 0.53 -14.52
CA GLY A 142 8.40 1.00 -13.74
C GLY A 142 8.36 2.49 -13.44
N ASP A 143 7.46 2.92 -12.56
CA ASP A 143 7.26 4.34 -12.18
C ASP A 143 7.54 4.61 -10.70
N GLY A 144 8.33 3.75 -10.06
CA GLY A 144 8.54 3.76 -8.60
C GLY A 144 7.36 3.19 -7.80
N ASN A 145 6.25 2.82 -8.42
CA ASN A 145 5.18 2.04 -7.77
C ASN A 145 5.20 0.55 -8.15
N CYS A 146 6.28 0.10 -8.81
CA CYS A 146 6.38 -1.25 -9.38
C CYS A 146 6.07 -2.37 -8.38
N LEU A 147 6.51 -2.27 -7.12
CA LEU A 147 6.15 -3.24 -6.07
C LEU A 147 4.63 -3.34 -5.90
N TYR A 148 3.96 -2.22 -5.68
CA TYR A 148 2.52 -2.20 -5.43
C TYR A 148 1.71 -2.59 -6.67
N ARG A 149 2.23 -2.27 -7.86
CA ARG A 149 1.66 -2.71 -9.14
C ARG A 149 1.82 -4.21 -9.33
N ALA A 150 2.96 -4.80 -8.97
CA ALA A 150 3.19 -6.24 -8.98
C ALA A 150 2.25 -6.97 -8.02
N ILE A 151 2.05 -6.43 -6.82
CA ILE A 151 1.07 -6.96 -5.85
C ILE A 151 -0.34 -6.88 -6.44
N SER A 152 -0.74 -5.72 -6.99
CA SER A 152 -2.05 -5.56 -7.64
C SER A 152 -2.23 -6.56 -8.77
N GLN A 153 -1.22 -6.72 -9.63
CA GLN A 153 -1.22 -7.65 -10.75
C GLN A 153 -1.36 -9.10 -10.27
N GLY A 154 -0.59 -9.51 -9.26
CA GLY A 154 -0.63 -10.84 -8.68
C GLY A 154 -1.91 -11.15 -7.90
N MET A 155 -2.64 -10.15 -7.41
CA MET A 155 -3.89 -10.34 -6.68
C MET A 155 -5.14 -10.29 -7.57
N TYR A 156 -5.11 -9.43 -8.58
CA TYR A 156 -6.32 -9.03 -9.32
C TYR A 156 -6.17 -9.16 -10.84
N GLY A 157 -4.99 -9.50 -11.35
CA GLY A 157 -4.70 -9.51 -12.79
C GLY A 157 -4.62 -8.11 -13.42
N VAL A 158 -4.65 -7.03 -12.63
CA VAL A 158 -4.58 -5.64 -13.08
C VAL A 158 -3.68 -4.82 -12.17
N GLN A 159 -3.10 -3.73 -12.67
CA GLN A 159 -2.23 -2.84 -11.89
C GLN A 159 -2.97 -1.69 -11.20
N HIS A 160 -4.28 -1.52 -11.43
CA HIS A 160 -5.04 -0.31 -11.03
C HIS A 160 -5.20 -0.10 -9.52
N HIS A 161 -4.96 -1.11 -8.68
CA HIS A 161 -5.15 -1.00 -7.23
C HIS A 161 -3.87 -0.62 -6.47
N HIS A 162 -2.76 -0.35 -7.18
CA HIS A 162 -1.46 -0.11 -6.57
C HIS A 162 -1.44 1.06 -5.58
N HIS A 163 -2.14 2.18 -5.83
CA HIS A 163 -2.19 3.29 -4.87
C HIS A 163 -2.87 2.90 -3.57
N LEU A 164 -3.98 2.15 -3.63
CA LEU A 164 -4.67 1.71 -2.41
C LEU A 164 -3.81 0.71 -1.63
N ILE A 165 -3.13 -0.21 -2.32
CA ILE A 165 -2.18 -1.12 -1.67
C ILE A 165 -1.05 -0.33 -1.00
N ARG A 166 -0.51 0.69 -1.69
CA ARG A 166 0.52 1.59 -1.15
C ARG A 166 0.04 2.34 0.09
N LEU A 167 -1.16 2.92 0.05
CA LEU A 167 -1.76 3.59 1.21
C LEU A 167 -1.93 2.64 2.38
N LEU A 168 -2.49 1.45 2.16
CA LEU A 168 -2.67 0.45 3.23
C LEU A 168 -1.34 0.00 3.83
N THR A 169 -0.29 -0.10 3.00
CA THR A 169 1.08 -0.41 3.44
C THR A 169 1.66 0.72 4.29
N ALA A 170 1.51 1.98 3.88
CA ALA A 170 1.96 3.14 4.65
C ALA A 170 1.23 3.25 6.00
N LEU A 171 -0.08 3.00 6.02
CA LEU A 171 -0.86 2.98 7.26
C LEU A 171 -0.41 1.85 8.19
N GLU A 172 -0.12 0.65 7.68
CA GLU A 172 0.45 -0.45 8.50
C GLU A 172 1.78 -0.05 9.14
N ILE A 173 2.70 0.53 8.36
CA ILE A 173 4.01 0.98 8.88
C ILE A 173 3.82 2.00 10.00
N ALA A 174 2.92 2.97 9.79
CA ALA A 174 2.67 4.04 10.75
C ALA A 174 1.95 3.59 12.03
N GLU A 175 1.03 2.62 11.95
CA GLU A 175 0.29 2.10 13.10
C GLU A 175 1.12 1.16 13.97
N HIS A 176 2.13 0.53 13.39
CA HIS A 176 2.86 -0.57 14.01
C HIS A 176 4.38 -0.35 14.01
N PRO A 177 4.89 0.78 14.56
CA PRO A 177 6.32 1.12 14.52
C PRO A 177 7.20 0.03 15.15
N ALA A 178 6.73 -0.67 16.18
CA ALA A 178 7.44 -1.80 16.79
C ALA A 178 7.80 -2.93 15.80
N HIS A 179 7.17 -3.01 14.64
CA HIS A 179 7.45 -4.04 13.64
C HIS A 179 8.26 -3.54 12.44
N HIS A 180 8.52 -2.23 12.35
CA HIS A 180 9.07 -1.59 11.16
C HIS A 180 10.23 -0.63 11.47
N ASP A 181 10.25 -0.03 12.65
CA ASP A 181 11.34 0.80 13.16
C ASP A 181 12.36 -0.09 13.89
N ILE A 182 13.55 -0.24 13.28
CA ILE A 182 14.67 -1.04 13.82
C ILE A 182 15.24 -0.46 15.12
N HIS A 183 14.94 0.79 15.44
CA HIS A 183 15.36 1.46 16.67
C HIS A 183 14.27 1.50 17.74
N HIS A 184 13.08 0.96 17.45
CA HIS A 184 11.99 0.93 18.42
C HIS A 184 12.37 0.05 19.64
N PRO A 185 12.11 0.47 20.89
CA PRO A 185 12.51 -0.30 22.08
C PRO A 185 11.94 -1.73 22.13
N ASN A 186 10.79 -1.94 21.49
CA ASN A 186 10.12 -3.23 21.35
C ASN A 186 10.20 -3.78 19.92
N HIS A 187 11.30 -3.54 19.20
CA HIS A 187 11.43 -3.95 17.81
C HIS A 187 11.25 -5.47 17.64
N VAL A 188 10.41 -5.86 16.68
CA VAL A 188 10.19 -7.25 16.27
C VAL A 188 10.74 -7.43 14.86
N ASP A 189 11.91 -8.04 14.76
CA ASP A 189 12.54 -8.35 13.48
C ASP A 189 11.85 -9.55 12.80
N HIS A 190 11.02 -9.25 11.80
CA HIS A 190 10.37 -10.24 10.94
C HIS A 190 11.28 -10.74 9.81
N ILE A 191 12.34 -10.00 9.50
CA ILE A 191 13.25 -10.28 8.39
C ILE A 191 14.37 -11.22 8.85
N LYS A 192 14.95 -11.08 10.05
CA LYS A 192 15.96 -12.02 10.60
C LYS A 192 17.02 -12.45 9.57
N ASP A 193 17.44 -11.51 8.73
CA ASP A 193 18.36 -11.78 7.62
C ASP A 193 19.30 -10.59 7.46
N SER A 194 20.51 -10.75 7.99
CA SER A 194 21.54 -9.72 8.01
C SER A 194 22.09 -9.37 6.63
N ARG A 195 21.73 -10.12 5.59
CA ARG A 195 22.11 -9.81 4.20
C ARG A 195 21.25 -8.71 3.60
N LEU A 196 20.08 -8.44 4.18
CA LEU A 196 19.16 -7.43 3.70
C LEU A 196 19.42 -6.10 4.40
N PHE A 197 19.51 -5.05 3.59
CA PHE A 197 19.51 -3.69 4.10
C PHE A 197 18.12 -3.33 4.64
N LEU A 198 18.08 -2.85 5.88
CA LEU A 198 16.87 -2.33 6.52
C LEU A 198 16.97 -0.81 6.55
N ALA A 199 16.02 -0.13 5.90
CA ALA A 199 15.89 1.31 5.94
C ALA A 199 15.47 1.79 7.34
N GLU A 200 15.99 2.94 7.74
CA GLU A 200 15.55 3.66 8.92
C GLU A 200 14.07 4.07 8.81
N TYR A 201 13.36 4.18 9.94
CA TYR A 201 11.91 4.43 9.95
C TYR A 201 11.51 5.78 9.32
N ASN A 202 12.33 6.81 9.53
CA ASN A 202 12.20 8.14 8.93
C ASN A 202 12.41 8.16 7.40
N ILE A 203 12.94 7.08 6.81
CA ILE A 203 13.04 6.87 5.37
C ILE A 203 11.91 5.97 4.91
N LEU A 204 11.72 4.83 5.59
CA LEU A 204 10.77 3.79 5.24
C LEU A 204 9.32 4.31 5.12
N LEU A 205 8.83 5.04 6.12
CA LEU A 205 7.44 5.51 6.11
C LEU A 205 7.19 6.58 5.04
N PRO A 206 8.02 7.64 4.90
CA PRO A 206 7.87 8.59 3.80
C PRO A 206 7.96 7.94 2.42
N GLU A 207 8.86 6.97 2.23
CA GLU A 207 8.91 6.22 0.98
C GLU A 207 7.59 5.50 0.71
N ALA A 208 7.04 4.75 1.68
CA ALA A 208 5.74 4.12 1.52
C ALA A 208 4.61 5.13 1.20
N ALA A 209 4.64 6.31 1.80
CA ALA A 209 3.59 7.32 1.68
C ALA A 209 3.70 8.25 0.45
N ILE A 210 4.86 8.31 -0.23
CA ILE A 210 5.06 9.19 -1.39
C ILE A 210 4.98 8.37 -2.69
N GLU A 211 4.11 8.81 -3.61
CA GLU A 211 3.99 8.19 -4.93
C GLU A 211 5.31 8.23 -5.71
N GLY A 212 5.66 7.11 -6.34
CA GLY A 212 6.86 7.00 -7.18
C GLY A 212 8.19 6.86 -6.41
N LYS A 213 8.16 6.78 -5.08
CA LYS A 213 9.34 6.38 -4.30
C LYS A 213 9.57 4.88 -4.35
N GLU A 214 10.83 4.49 -4.42
CA GLU A 214 11.27 3.09 -4.46
C GLU A 214 10.82 2.32 -3.21
N SER A 215 10.87 0.99 -3.29
CA SER A 215 10.44 0.12 -2.20
C SER A 215 11.49 -0.95 -1.93
N CYS A 216 11.69 -1.24 -0.66
CA CYS A 216 12.61 -2.27 -0.14
C CYS A 216 11.86 -3.49 0.41
N MET A 217 12.60 -4.49 0.92
CA MET A 217 12.00 -5.70 1.50
C MET A 217 11.04 -5.41 2.66
N GLN A 218 11.30 -4.38 3.49
CA GLN A 218 10.38 -4.00 4.58
C GLN A 218 8.99 -3.63 4.06
N HIS A 219 8.88 -3.05 2.86
CA HIS A 219 7.60 -2.75 2.23
C HIS A 219 6.83 -4.02 1.85
N ILE A 220 7.52 -5.10 1.45
CA ILE A 220 6.88 -6.40 1.14
C ILE A 220 6.28 -7.00 2.43
N PHE A 221 6.99 -6.93 3.56
CA PHE A 221 6.47 -7.38 4.86
C PHE A 221 5.29 -6.54 5.34
N ALA A 222 5.38 -5.21 5.21
CA ALA A 222 4.29 -4.31 5.57
C ALA A 222 3.05 -4.53 4.68
N ALA A 223 3.24 -4.69 3.37
CA ALA A 223 2.14 -5.01 2.45
C ALA A 223 1.50 -6.37 2.78
N SER A 224 2.31 -7.37 3.12
CA SER A 224 1.82 -8.67 3.57
C SER A 224 0.92 -8.55 4.80
N ALA A 225 1.34 -7.78 5.81
CA ALA A 225 0.54 -7.50 7.00
C ALA A 225 -0.75 -6.73 6.68
N ALA A 226 -0.64 -5.65 5.90
CA ALA A 226 -1.76 -4.79 5.53
C ALA A 226 -2.84 -5.53 4.73
N LEU A 227 -2.44 -6.48 3.89
CA LEU A 227 -3.33 -7.27 3.04
C LEU A 227 -3.79 -8.58 3.70
N GLY A 228 -3.15 -8.99 4.79
CA GLY A 228 -3.44 -10.26 5.45
C GLY A 228 -3.03 -11.49 4.62
N LEU A 229 -2.02 -11.35 3.76
CA LEU A 229 -1.61 -12.38 2.78
C LEU A 229 -0.15 -12.76 2.92
N CYS A 230 0.14 -14.03 2.66
CA CYS A 230 1.50 -14.53 2.55
C CYS A 230 1.99 -14.46 1.10
N PHE A 231 3.19 -13.93 0.89
CA PHE A 231 3.82 -13.88 -0.44
C PHE A 231 5.04 -14.79 -0.50
N GLU A 232 5.44 -15.17 -1.71
CA GLU A 232 6.78 -15.67 -1.96
C GLU A 232 7.61 -14.57 -2.63
N SER A 233 8.61 -14.04 -1.95
CA SER A 233 9.55 -13.09 -2.53
C SER A 233 10.66 -13.86 -3.24
N TYR A 234 10.97 -13.49 -4.47
CA TYR A 234 12.02 -14.11 -5.29
C TYR A 234 12.92 -13.03 -5.89
N CYS A 235 14.22 -13.12 -5.65
CA CYS A 235 15.22 -12.37 -6.40
C CYS A 235 16.19 -13.36 -7.05
N PRO A 236 16.32 -13.34 -8.39
CA PRO A 236 17.27 -14.20 -9.06
C PRO A 236 18.71 -13.86 -8.64
N PRO A 237 19.67 -14.79 -8.81
CA PRO A 237 21.07 -14.47 -8.63
C PRO A 237 21.44 -13.36 -9.61
N MET A 238 21.75 -12.16 -9.08
CA MET A 238 22.11 -11.01 -9.93
C MET A 238 23.62 -10.78 -9.99
N VAL A 239 24.46 -11.52 -9.26
CA VAL A 239 25.91 -11.34 -9.36
C VAL A 239 26.61 -12.69 -9.21
N PRO A 240 27.66 -13.00 -9.99
CA PRO A 240 28.61 -14.08 -9.69
C PRO A 240 29.48 -13.81 -8.45
N SER A 241 29.09 -12.89 -7.56
CA SER A 241 29.82 -12.58 -6.33
C SER A 241 29.32 -13.51 -5.22
N GLU A 242 30.20 -13.80 -4.26
CA GLU A 242 29.99 -14.74 -3.15
C GLU A 242 28.74 -14.43 -2.30
N TYR A 243 28.15 -13.24 -2.42
CA TYR A 243 27.04 -12.78 -1.58
C TYR A 243 25.63 -13.16 -2.10
N MET A 244 25.46 -13.43 -3.40
CA MET A 244 24.18 -13.85 -3.98
C MET A 244 24.35 -14.89 -5.11
N SER A 245 25.21 -15.89 -4.88
CA SER A 245 25.36 -17.03 -5.80
C SER A 245 24.11 -17.91 -5.89
N LEU A 246 23.17 -17.76 -4.94
CA LEU A 246 21.90 -18.46 -4.89
C LEU A 246 20.73 -17.48 -4.98
N PRO A 247 19.61 -17.89 -5.60
CA PRO A 247 18.40 -17.07 -5.62
C PRO A 247 17.96 -16.75 -4.19
N TYR A 248 17.63 -15.49 -3.93
CA TYR A 248 17.02 -15.09 -2.68
C TYR A 248 15.52 -15.39 -2.78
N THR A 249 15.12 -16.56 -2.29
CA THR A 249 13.70 -16.94 -2.22
C THR A 249 13.26 -16.96 -0.77
N ARG A 250 12.13 -16.33 -0.48
CA ARG A 250 11.62 -16.24 0.88
C ARG A 250 10.11 -16.18 0.93
N ARG A 251 9.53 -17.00 1.80
CA ARG A 251 8.15 -16.81 2.23
C ARG A 251 8.04 -15.59 3.15
N VAL A 252 7.26 -14.61 2.73
CA VAL A 252 7.01 -13.37 3.48
C VAL A 252 5.65 -13.46 4.16
N SER A 253 5.64 -13.26 5.47
CA SER A 253 4.42 -13.14 6.27
C SER A 253 4.61 -11.98 7.22
N GLY A 254 3.85 -10.92 6.99
CA GLY A 254 3.81 -9.76 7.86
C GLY A 254 3.12 -10.07 9.19
N ARG A 255 3.08 -9.07 10.06
CA ARG A 255 2.42 -9.14 11.36
C ARG A 255 0.98 -9.67 11.24
N GLY A 256 0.65 -10.69 12.04
CA GLY A 256 -0.68 -11.29 12.07
C GLY A 256 -1.02 -12.23 10.91
N VAL A 257 -0.13 -12.39 9.93
CA VAL A 257 -0.33 -13.31 8.80
C VAL A 257 0.10 -14.73 9.18
N ARG A 258 -0.80 -15.70 9.02
CA ARG A 258 -0.49 -17.11 9.27
C ARG A 258 0.20 -17.72 8.06
N THR A 259 1.37 -18.31 8.28
CA THR A 259 2.16 -19.03 7.26
C THR A 259 1.53 -20.35 6.80
N SER A 260 0.52 -20.85 7.51
CA SER A 260 -0.20 -22.08 7.16
C SER A 260 -1.19 -21.90 6.01
N LYS A 261 -1.61 -20.66 5.72
CA LYS A 261 -2.28 -20.33 4.47
C LYS A 261 -1.18 -20.29 3.40
N GLY A 262 -1.37 -21.02 2.31
CA GLY A 262 -0.40 -21.07 1.21
C GLY A 262 0.00 -19.69 0.69
N VAL A 263 1.04 -19.65 -0.14
CA VAL A 263 1.49 -18.40 -0.78
C VAL A 263 0.43 -17.94 -1.78
N ALA A 264 0.10 -16.65 -1.75
CA ALA A 264 -0.89 -16.08 -2.67
C ALA A 264 -0.34 -16.02 -4.11
N PHE A 265 0.92 -15.58 -4.24
CA PHE A 265 1.65 -15.50 -5.50
C PHE A 265 3.13 -15.24 -5.22
N THR A 266 3.97 -15.36 -6.27
CA THR A 266 5.40 -15.07 -6.22
C THR A 266 5.68 -13.66 -6.73
N LEU A 267 6.30 -12.85 -5.88
CA LEU A 267 6.80 -11.50 -6.16
C LEU A 267 8.27 -11.58 -6.57
N MET A 268 8.52 -11.47 -7.86
CA MET A 268 9.87 -11.33 -8.39
C MET A 268 10.33 -9.86 -8.35
N TRP A 269 11.50 -9.61 -7.78
CA TRP A 269 12.19 -8.31 -7.85
C TRP A 269 13.59 -8.52 -8.41
N THR A 270 14.00 -7.66 -9.34
CA THR A 270 15.25 -7.83 -10.10
C THR A 270 15.72 -6.50 -10.68
N SER A 271 16.84 -6.50 -11.41
CA SER A 271 17.38 -5.35 -12.12
C SER A 271 16.49 -4.96 -13.30
N THR A 272 16.50 -3.69 -13.67
CA THR A 272 15.77 -3.17 -14.85
C THR A 272 16.41 -3.56 -16.18
N SER A 273 17.51 -4.31 -16.16
CA SER A 273 18.22 -4.76 -17.35
C SER A 273 18.86 -6.13 -17.15
N VAL A 274 19.02 -6.87 -18.25
CA VAL A 274 19.82 -8.10 -18.31
C VAL A 274 21.28 -7.70 -18.49
N ALA A 275 22.15 -8.08 -17.57
CA ALA A 275 23.58 -7.92 -17.82
C ALA A 275 24.01 -8.89 -18.92
N ASN A 276 24.64 -8.36 -19.97
CA ASN A 276 25.22 -9.14 -21.06
C ASN A 276 26.61 -9.70 -20.70
N SER A 277 27.16 -9.33 -19.53
CA SER A 277 28.40 -9.88 -19.00
C SER A 277 28.46 -9.74 -17.47
N SER A 278 29.28 -10.58 -16.82
CA SER A 278 29.55 -10.49 -15.38
C SER A 278 30.11 -9.13 -14.94
N ARG A 279 30.72 -8.36 -15.85
CA ARG A 279 31.27 -7.02 -15.58
C ARG A 279 30.22 -5.91 -15.49
N GLN A 280 29.01 -6.14 -15.99
CA GLN A 280 27.91 -5.16 -16.02
C GLN A 280 27.06 -5.17 -14.75
N PHE A 281 27.31 -6.09 -13.82
CA PHE A 281 26.65 -6.16 -12.51
C PHE A 281 27.34 -5.30 -11.44
N LYS A 282 27.97 -4.19 -11.84
CA LYS A 282 28.62 -3.24 -10.91
C LYS A 282 27.65 -2.18 -10.44
#